data_AF-A0A1S4BER6-F1
#
_entry.id   AF-A0A1S4BER6-F1
#
_cell.length_a   1.000
_cell.length_b   1.000
_cell.length_c   1.000
_cell.angle_alpha   90.00
_cell.angle_beta   90.00
_cell.angle_gamma   90.00
#
_symmetry.space_group_name_H-M   'P 1'
#
loop_
_entity.id
_entity.type
_entity.pdbx_description
1 polymer ?
#
loop_
_entity_poly.entity_id
_entity_poly.type
_entity_poly.pdbx_seq_one_letter_code
_entity_poly.pdbx_strand_id
1 'polypeptide(L)' 'MGFFKSTFSFVVGTGFGVYLAQNYNVPNIQKLVNTGLVIAKHLEENYRKPKKRADDEDL' A
#
# COMPACT_ATOMS: atom_id res chain seq x y z
N MET A 1 -20.19 -27.68 -0.24
CA MET A 1 -18.94 -27.41 -0.99
C MET A 1 -18.65 -25.91 -0.94
N GLY A 2 -17.70 -25.41 -0.14
CA GLY A 2 -17.51 -23.94 -0.13
C GLY A 2 -16.30 -23.33 0.57
N PHE A 3 -15.77 -23.92 1.64
CA PHE A 3 -14.68 -23.27 2.39
C PHE A 3 -13.29 -23.60 1.82
N PHE A 4 -13.03 -24.86 1.50
CA PHE A 4 -11.70 -25.30 1.04
C PHE A 4 -11.24 -24.68 -0.28
N LYS A 5 -12.16 -24.40 -1.21
CA LYS A 5 -11.80 -23.81 -2.52
C LYS A 5 -11.35 -22.35 -2.40
N SER A 6 -11.94 -21.58 -1.48
CA SER A 6 -11.58 -20.18 -1.26
C SER A 6 -10.26 -20.06 -0.49
N THR A 7 -10.09 -20.85 0.57
CA THR A 7 -8.87 -20.84 1.38
C THR A 7 -7.66 -21.36 0.61
N PHE A 8 -7.84 -22.32 -0.31
CA PHE A 8 -6.75 -22.84 -1.13
C PHE A 8 -6.11 -21.74 -1.99
N SER A 9 -6.92 -20.92 -2.67
CA SER A 9 -6.39 -19.80 -3.47
C SER A 9 -5.65 -18.77 -2.61
N PHE A 10 -6.11 -18.54 -1.37
CA PHE A 10 -5.41 -17.66 -0.43
C PHE A 10 -4.07 -18.26 0.03
N VAL A 11 -4.05 -19.51 0.47
CA VAL A 11 -2.84 -20.19 0.95
C VAL A 11 -1.82 -20.39 -0.18
N VAL A 12 -2.27 -20.75 -1.38
CA VAL A 12 -1.40 -20.87 -2.56
C VAL A 12 -0.89 -19.49 -2.99
N GLY A 13 -1.74 -18.46 -2.99
CA GLY A 13 -1.32 -17.09 -3.29
C GLY A 13 -0.29 -16.56 -2.28
N THR A 14 -0.52 -16.76 -0.98
CA THR A 14 0.41 -16.40 0.09
C THR A 14 1.70 -17.20 0.00
N GLY A 15 1.63 -18.52 -0.19
CA GLY A 15 2.81 -19.38 -0.35
C GLY A 15 3.65 -19.01 -1.57
N PHE A 16 3.01 -18.73 -2.71
CA PHE A 16 3.69 -18.28 -3.92
C PHE A 16 4.31 -16.88 -3.74
N GLY A 17 3.61 -15.96 -3.08
CA GLY A 17 4.15 -14.64 -2.74
C GLY A 17 5.38 -14.73 -1.82
N VAL A 18 5.33 -15.57 -0.79
CA VAL A 18 6.44 -15.84 0.12
C VAL A 18 7.61 -16.52 -0.62
N TYR A 19 7.32 -17.45 -1.53
CA TYR A 19 8.33 -18.10 -2.36
C TYR A 19 9.01 -17.11 -3.30
N LEU A 20 8.27 -16.21 -3.95
CA LEU A 20 8.84 -15.15 -4.77
C LEU A 20 9.70 -14.19 -3.93
N ALA A 21 9.25 -13.80 -2.74
CA ALA A 21 10.00 -12.93 -1.85
C ALA A 21 11.30 -13.55 -1.32
N GLN A 22 11.35 -14.88 -1.21
CA GLN A 22 12.56 -15.61 -0.80
C GLN A 22 13.46 -16.00 -1.99
N ASN A 23 12.88 -16.35 -3.15
CA ASN A 23 13.60 -16.88 -4.31
C ASN A 23 14.16 -15.80 -5.24
N TYR A 24 13.54 -14.63 -5.29
CA TYR A 24 14.27 -13.45 -5.67
C TYR A 24 15.04 -13.04 -4.41
N ASN A 25 16.37 -13.03 -4.48
CA ASN A 25 17.20 -12.33 -3.50
C ASN A 25 16.89 -10.84 -3.65
N VAL A 26 15.67 -10.39 -3.27
CA VAL A 26 15.15 -9.07 -3.57
C VAL A 26 15.92 -8.14 -2.65
N PRO A 27 16.97 -7.46 -3.14
CA PRO A 27 17.87 -6.80 -2.21
C PRO A 27 17.20 -5.58 -1.57
N ASN A 28 15.95 -5.25 -1.93
CA ASN A 28 15.40 -3.92 -1.72
C ASN A 28 13.88 -3.76 -1.92
N ILE A 29 13.02 -4.73 -1.56
CA ILE A 29 11.56 -4.42 -1.39
C ILE A 29 11.42 -3.24 -0.42
N GLN A 30 12.28 -3.17 0.58
CA GLN A 30 12.38 -2.05 1.51
C GLN A 30 12.63 -0.70 0.82
N LYS A 31 13.44 -0.64 -0.25
CA LYS A 31 13.57 0.60 -1.04
C LYS A 31 12.31 0.87 -1.86
N LEU A 32 11.67 -0.14 -2.43
CA LEU A 32 10.43 0.06 -3.17
C LEU A 32 9.33 0.63 -2.27
N VAL A 33 9.22 0.10 -1.05
CA VAL A 33 8.28 0.60 -0.02
C VAL A 33 8.68 2.00 0.46
N ASN A 34 9.95 2.27 0.72
CA ASN A 34 10.40 3.62 1.11
C ASN A 34 10.13 4.65 0.00
N THR A 35 10.44 4.34 -1.26
CA THR A 35 10.15 5.22 -2.39
C THR A 35 8.65 5.40 -2.57
N GLY A 36 7.86 4.32 -2.43
CA GLY A 36 6.40 4.38 -2.45
C GLY A 36 5.83 5.27 -1.34
N LEU A 37 6.35 5.19 -0.12
CA LEU A 37 5.96 6.04 1.01
C LEU A 37 6.33 7.51 0.77
N VAL A 38 7.51 7.79 0.22
CA VAL A 38 7.93 9.15 -0.12
C VAL A 38 7.01 9.72 -1.20
N ILE A 39 6.72 8.96 -2.26
CA ILE A 39 5.80 9.38 -3.32
C ILE A 39 4.38 9.57 -2.75
N ALA A 40 3.91 8.66 -1.89
CA ALA A 40 2.60 8.76 -1.26
C ALA A 40 2.49 10.01 -0.37
N LYS A 41 3.52 10.32 0.43
CA LYS A 41 3.60 11.58 1.18
C LYS A 41 3.63 12.79 0.27
N HIS A 42 4.41 12.74 -0.82
CA HIS A 42 4.48 13.83 -1.77
C HIS A 42 3.13 14.05 -2.47
N LEU A 43 2.41 12.98 -2.75
CA LEU A 43 1.06 13.02 -3.30
C LEU A 43 0.08 13.55 -2.24
N GLU A 44 0.17 13.10 -0.99
CA GLU A 44 -0.66 13.58 0.12
C GLU A 44 -0.42 15.07 0.36
N GLU A 45 0.83 15.53 0.43
CA GLU A 45 1.17 16.94 0.62
C GLU A 45 0.76 17.81 -0.57
N ASN A 46 0.99 17.36 -1.82
CA ASN A 46 0.61 18.11 -3.01
C ASN A 46 -0.91 18.10 -3.26
N TYR A 47 -1.61 17.04 -2.88
CA TYR A 47 -3.06 16.89 -3.08
C TYR A 47 -3.87 17.29 -1.84
N ARG A 48 -3.20 17.63 -0.72
CA ARG A 48 -3.84 18.26 0.43
C ARG A 48 -4.36 19.62 -0.01
N LYS A 49 -5.66 19.68 -0.29
CA LYS A 49 -6.37 20.95 -0.54
C LYS A 49 -5.90 21.96 0.51
N PRO A 50 -5.42 23.16 0.12
CA PRO A 50 -5.15 24.21 1.09
C PRO A 50 -6.42 24.37 1.91
N LYS A 51 -6.30 24.24 3.24
CA LYS A 51 -7.42 24.43 4.16
C LYS A 51 -8.01 25.79 3.81
N LYS A 52 -9.19 25.84 3.18
CA LYS A 52 -9.95 27.09 3.08
C LYS A 52 -10.08 27.56 4.52
N ARG A 53 -9.50 28.72 4.84
CA ARG A 53 -9.87 29.49 6.01
C ARG A 53 -11.36 29.80 5.80
N ALA A 54 -12.22 28.94 6.35
CA ALA A 54 -13.62 29.24 6.52
C ALA A 54 -13.74 29.70 7.97
N ASP A 55 -13.23 30.90 8.21
CA ASP A 55 -13.32 31.63 9.49
C ASP A 55 -13.73 33.07 9.17
N ASP A 56 -14.67 33.24 8.22
CA ASP A 56 -15.02 34.57 7.67
C ASP A 56 -16.48 34.67 7.19
N GLU A 57 -17.49 33.96 7.75
CA GLU A 57 -18.90 34.23 7.41
C GLU A 57 -19.92 34.05 8.56
N ASP A 58 -19.57 34.38 9.81
CA ASP A 58 -20.54 34.42 10.93
C ASP A 58 -20.36 35.66 11.87
N LEU A 59 -20.01 36.84 11.35
CA LEU A 59 -20.19 38.11 12.09
C LEU A 59 -20.47 39.32 11.18
#